data_AF-A0A8J8EEY1-F1
#
_entry.id   AF-A0A8J8EEY1-F1
#
_cell.length_a   1.000
_cell.length_b   1.000
_cell.length_c   1.000
_cell.angle_alpha   90.00
_cell.angle_beta   90.00
_cell.angle_gamma   90.00
#
_symmetry.space_group_name_H-M   'P 1'
#
loop_
_entity.id
_entity.type
_entity.pdbx_description
1 polymer ?
#
loop_
_entity_poly.entity_id
_entity_poly.type
_entity_poly.pdbx_seq_one_letter_code
_entity_poly.pdbx_strand_id
1 'polypeptide(L)' 'NGELEDSPELINEDPYENWIAKLKPSNLDEELKELMDAKAYAEYLESL' A
#
# COMPACT_ATOMS: atom_id res chain seq x y z
N ASN A 1 5.14 -11.47 -6.67
CA ASN A 1 6.05 -10.99 -5.62
C ASN A 1 6.41 -12.13 -4.67
N GLY A 2 6.99 -13.22 -5.20
CA GLY A 2 7.50 -14.31 -4.34
C GLY A 2 8.91 -14.03 -3.82
N GLU A 3 9.60 -13.06 -4.41
CA GLU A 3 10.97 -12.65 -4.07
C GLU A 3 11.06 -12.09 -2.65
N LEU A 4 9.97 -11.52 -2.11
CA LEU A 4 9.91 -11.09 -0.71
C LEU A 4 10.03 -12.22 0.32
N GLU A 5 9.80 -13.48 -0.06
CA GLU A 5 9.99 -14.61 0.87
C GLU A 5 11.47 -14.83 1.17
N ASP A 6 12.33 -14.64 0.17
CA ASP A 6 13.78 -14.81 0.28
C ASP A 6 14.51 -13.49 0.58
N SER A 7 13.94 -12.37 0.13
CA SER A 7 14.52 -11.01 0.19
C SER A 7 13.52 -9.96 0.68
N PRO A 8 13.13 -9.99 1.97
CA PRO A 8 12.16 -9.05 2.55
C PRO A 8 12.64 -7.58 2.53
N GLU A 9 13.94 -7.34 2.45
CA GLU A 9 14.57 -6.02 2.37
C GLU A 9 14.15 -5.23 1.13
N LEU A 10 13.69 -5.89 0.06
CA LEU A 10 13.23 -5.23 -1.16
C LEU A 10 12.05 -4.28 -0.90
N ILE A 11 11.22 -4.54 0.12
CA ILE A 11 10.18 -3.60 0.57
C ILE A 11 10.79 -2.25 0.99
N ASN A 12 11.97 -2.27 1.62
CA ASN A 12 12.61 -1.04 2.09
C ASN A 12 13.28 -0.28 0.94
N GLU A 13 13.79 -0.99 -0.07
CA GLU A 13 14.47 -0.39 -1.22
C GLU A 13 13.49 0.23 -2.22
N ASP A 14 12.41 -0.49 -2.56
CA ASP A 14 11.33 0.00 -3.41
C ASP A 14 9.98 -0.56 -2.93
N PRO A 15 9.28 0.16 -2.03
CA PRO A 15 8.04 -0.31 -1.42
C PRO A 15 6.86 -0.37 -2.41
N TYR A 16 6.93 0.34 -3.53
CA TYR A 16 5.82 0.40 -4.49
C TYR A 16 5.93 -0.66 -5.59
N GLU A 17 7.15 -1.02 -5.98
CA GLU A 17 7.38 -2.17 -6.86
C GLU A 17 7.12 -3.51 -6.13
N ASN A 18 7.49 -3.58 -4.84
CA ASN A 18 7.42 -4.81 -4.04
C ASN A 18 6.11 -4.93 -3.23
N TRP A 19 5.01 -5.24 -3.91
CA TRP A 19 3.66 -5.39 -3.34
C TRP A 19 3.46 -6.65 -2.48
N ILE A 20 2.95 -6.53 -1.25
CA ILE A 20 2.80 -7.68 -0.33
C ILE A 20 1.71 -8.68 -0.80
N ALA A 21 0.57 -8.19 -1.27
CA ALA A 21 -0.55 -9.04 -1.67
C ALA A 21 -1.37 -8.42 -2.80
N LYS A 22 -2.03 -9.30 -3.58
CA LYS A 22 -3.01 -8.92 -4.59
C LYS A 22 -4.33 -9.61 -4.27
N LEU A 23 -5.37 -8.81 -4.08
CA LEU A 23 -6.68 -9.28 -3.64
C LEU A 23 -7.77 -8.84 -4.61
N LYS A 24 -8.87 -9.60 -4.64
CA LYS A 24 -10.10 -9.22 -5.34
C LYS A 24 -11.07 -8.65 -4.28
N PRO A 25 -11.31 -7.33 -4.27
CA PRO A 25 -12.26 -6.73 -3.34
C PRO A 25 -13.69 -7.18 -3.63
N SER A 26 -14.49 -7.32 -2.58
CA SER A 26 -15.92 -7.64 -2.68
C SER A 26 -16.77 -6.42 -3.03
N ASN A 27 -16.35 -5.21 -2.62
CA ASN A 27 -17.08 -3.96 -2.85
C ASN A 27 -16.13 -2.76 -3.04
N LEU A 28 -15.37 -2.78 -4.13
CA LEU A 28 -14.30 -1.81 -4.38
C LEU A 28 -14.76 -0.36 -4.37
N ASP A 29 -15.89 -0.07 -5.02
CA ASP A 29 -16.32 1.32 -5.24
C ASP A 29 -16.70 2.04 -3.94
N GLU A 30 -17.27 1.31 -2.97
CA GLU A 30 -17.59 1.88 -1.66
C GLU A 30 -16.38 1.89 -0.73
N GLU A 31 -15.62 0.79 -0.68
CA GLU A 31 -14.45 0.66 0.20
C GLU A 31 -13.34 1.67 -0.15
N LEU A 32 -13.17 2.03 -1.43
CA LEU A 32 -12.19 3.04 -1.84
C LEU A 32 -12.48 4.43 -1.26
N LYS A 33 -13.75 4.78 -1.03
CA LYS A 33 -14.13 6.10 -0.48
C LYS A 33 -13.75 6.26 0.99
N GLU A 34 -13.51 5.15 1.68
CA GLU A 34 -13.09 5.14 3.09
C GLU A 34 -11.57 5.26 3.25
N LEU A 35 -10.81 5.12 2.17
CA LEU A 35 -9.36 5.23 2.17
C LEU A 35 -8.89 6.67 1.93
N MET A 36 -7.68 6.99 2.40
CA MET A 36 -7.04 8.28 2.14
C MET A 36 -6.50 8.34 0.73
N ASP A 37 -6.69 9.48 0.06
CA ASP A 37 -5.92 9.81 -1.13
C ASP A 37 -4.48 10.23 -0.78
N ALA A 38 -3.63 10.39 -1.80
CA ALA A 38 -2.23 10.74 -1.60
C ALA A 38 -2.03 12.07 -0.85
N LYS A 39 -2.93 13.04 -1.05
CA LYS A 39 -2.84 14.36 -0.41
C LYS A 39 -3.22 14.25 1.07
N ALA A 40 -4.35 13.62 1.37
CA ALA A 40 -4.82 13.41 2.74
C ALA A 40 -3.81 12.61 3.57
N TYR A 41 -3.16 11.61 2.97
CA TYR A 41 -2.11 10.84 3.66
C TYR A 41 -0.85 11.68 3.95
N ALA A 42 -0.43 12.54 3.01
CA ALA A 42 0.70 13.45 3.25
C ALA A 42 0.40 14.46 4.38
N GLU A 43 -0.80 15.05 4.39
CA GLU A 43 -1.26 15.94 5.47
C GLU A 43 -1.31 15.22 6.83
N TYR A 44 -1.73 13.96 6.86
CA TYR A 44 -1.70 13.14 8.07
C TYR A 44 -0.27 12.95 8.60
N LEU A 45 0.70 12.64 7.73
CA LEU A 45 2.10 12.48 8.12
C LEU A 45 2.71 13.76 8.70
N GLU A 46 2.33 14.93 8.19
CA GLU A 46 2.78 16.23 8.72
C GLU A 46 2.20 16.55 10.12
N SER A 47 1.11 15.87 10.50
CA SER A 47 0.46 16.06 11.80
C SER A 47 0.99 15.15 12.93
N LEU A 48 1.86 14.20 12.60
CA LEU A 48 2.51 13.26 13.53
C LEU A 48 3.76 13.86 14.17
#